data_AF-A0A095XTQ9-F1
#
_entry.id   AF-A0A095XTQ9-F1
#
_cell.length_a   1.000
_cell.length_b   1.000
_cell.length_c   1.000
_cell.angle_alpha   90.00
_cell.angle_beta   90.00
_cell.angle_gamma   90.00
#
_symmetry.space_group_name_H-M   'P 1'
#
loop_
_entity.id
_entity.type
_entity.pdbx_description
1 polymer ?
#
loop_
_entity_poly.entity_id
_entity_poly.type
_entity_poly.pdbx_seq_one_letter_code
_entity_poly.pdbx_strand_id
1 'polypeptide(L)'
;MAALGRALALPEDDITRDASIQRFEFSMELAWKVSKRWLGTDTSAPKQVIREMGQAGLISDVVLWLEAIDQRNLSSHTYNEDLAREVYAFASGFLPELQSLLDRVQQP
;
A
#
# COMPACT_ATOMS: atom_id res chain seq x y z
N MET A 1 4.49 -5.74 4.32
CA MET A 1 5.68 -5.17 3.64
C MET A 1 6.68 -6.24 3.20
N ALA A 2 7.37 -6.97 4.10
CA ALA A 2 8.27 -8.08 3.69
C ALA A 2 7.57 -9.20 2.89
N ALA A 3 6.29 -9.49 3.19
CA ALA A 3 5.51 -10.45 2.42
C ALA A 3 5.29 -10.00 0.96
N LEU A 4 4.94 -8.74 0.71
CA LEU A 4 4.75 -8.19 -0.64
C LEU A 4 6.06 -8.27 -1.43
N GLY A 5 7.17 -7.83 -0.86
CA GLY A 5 8.49 -7.91 -1.50
C GLY A 5 8.88 -9.34 -1.91
N ARG A 6 8.58 -10.35 -1.07
CA ARG A 6 8.82 -11.75 -1.43
C ARG A 6 7.97 -12.25 -2.59
N ALA A 7 6.73 -11.78 -2.73
CA ALA A 7 5.86 -12.21 -3.84
C ALA A 7 6.28 -11.55 -5.15
N LEU A 8 6.64 -10.26 -5.11
CA LEU A 8 7.15 -9.52 -6.26
C LEU A 8 8.51 -10.01 -6.77
N ALA A 9 9.27 -10.74 -5.95
CA ALA A 9 10.56 -11.33 -6.33
C ALA A 9 10.44 -12.68 -7.06
N LEU A 10 9.25 -13.27 -7.12
CA LEU A 10 9.00 -14.51 -7.86
C LEU A 10 8.75 -14.21 -9.35
N PRO A 11 9.00 -15.17 -10.26
CA PRO A 11 8.59 -15.02 -11.66
C PRO A 11 7.11 -14.67 -11.78
N GLU A 12 6.78 -13.70 -12.62
CA GLU A 12 5.40 -13.29 -12.82
C GLU A 12 4.63 -14.38 -13.59
N ASP A 13 3.61 -14.92 -12.93
CA ASP A 13 2.51 -15.68 -13.50
C ASP A 13 1.20 -15.21 -12.88
N ASP A 14 0.07 -15.77 -13.32
CA ASP A 14 -1.27 -15.44 -12.79
C ASP A 14 -1.36 -15.62 -11.28
N ILE A 15 -0.86 -16.75 -10.76
CA ILE A 15 -0.87 -17.07 -9.32
C ILE A 15 -0.04 -16.05 -8.52
N THR A 16 1.17 -15.75 -8.99
CA THR A 16 2.13 -14.86 -8.32
C THR A 16 1.63 -13.41 -8.38
N ARG A 17 1.00 -13.01 -9.49
CA ARG A 17 0.36 -11.71 -9.65
C ARG A 17 -0.78 -11.56 -8.63
N ASP A 18 -1.70 -12.51 -8.57
CA ASP A 18 -2.84 -12.48 -7.64
C ASP A 18 -2.36 -12.48 -6.18
N ALA A 19 -1.36 -13.31 -5.87
CA ALA A 19 -0.75 -13.33 -4.54
C ALA A 19 -0.09 -12.00 -4.18
N SER A 20 0.54 -11.31 -5.15
CA SER A 20 1.16 -10.00 -4.95
C SER A 20 0.11 -8.91 -4.72
N ILE A 21 -0.97 -8.91 -5.51
CA ILE A 21 -2.11 -8.00 -5.34
C ILE A 21 -2.71 -8.18 -3.96
N GLN A 22 -3.01 -9.42 -3.54
CA GLN A 22 -3.55 -9.69 -2.20
C GLN A 22 -2.61 -9.17 -1.10
N ARG A 23 -1.29 -9.29 -1.29
CA ARG A 23 -0.27 -8.80 -0.36
C ARG A 23 -0.15 -7.30 -0.33
N PHE A 24 -0.42 -6.63 -1.44
CA PHE A 24 -0.53 -5.19 -1.52
C PHE A 24 -1.75 -4.70 -0.74
N GLU A 25 -2.92 -5.31 -0.92
CA GLU A 25 -4.16 -4.94 -0.23
C GLU A 25 -4.01 -4.90 1.29
N PHE A 26 -3.56 -6.01 1.89
CA PHE A 26 -3.42 -6.07 3.34
C PHE A 26 -2.22 -5.24 3.84
N SER A 27 -1.18 -5.05 3.02
CA SER A 27 -0.06 -4.17 3.40
C SER A 27 -0.50 -2.72 3.47
N MET A 28 -1.31 -2.26 2.52
CA MET A 28 -1.93 -0.93 2.55
C MET A 28 -2.89 -0.79 3.74
N GLU A 29 -3.73 -1.79 3.98
CA GLU A 29 -4.66 -1.78 5.12
C GLU A 29 -3.93 -1.65 6.46
N LEU A 30 -2.82 -2.37 6.63
CA LEU A 30 -1.99 -2.27 7.82
C LEU A 30 -1.26 -0.93 7.89
N ALA A 31 -0.73 -0.43 6.77
CA ALA A 31 0.04 0.82 6.73
C ALA A 31 -0.77 2.02 7.26
N TRP A 32 -2.00 2.21 6.77
CA TRP A 32 -2.82 3.33 7.24
C TRP A 32 -3.33 3.10 8.67
N LYS A 33 -3.63 1.86 9.09
CA LYS A 33 -4.06 1.57 10.47
C LYS A 33 -2.96 1.77 11.51
N VAL A 34 -1.73 1.38 11.19
CA VAL A 34 -0.58 1.62 12.05
C VAL A 34 -0.30 3.11 12.15
N SER A 35 -0.31 3.81 11.01
CA SER A 35 -0.11 5.27 10.98
C SER A 35 -1.20 6.01 11.74
N LYS A 36 -2.46 5.57 11.65
CA LYS A 36 -3.57 6.08 12.47
C LYS A 36 -3.23 6.02 13.96
N ARG A 37 -2.76 4.86 14.44
CA ARG A 37 -2.38 4.68 15.85
C ARG A 37 -1.21 5.58 16.25
N TRP A 38 -0.23 5.73 15.37
CA TRP A 38 0.93 6.61 15.59
C TRP A 38 0.52 8.09 15.68
N LEU A 39 -0.38 8.54 14.79
CA LEU A 39 -0.88 9.92 14.75
C LEU A 39 -1.84 10.25 15.91
N GLY A 40 -2.38 9.23 16.60
CA GLY A 40 -3.39 9.43 17.64
C GLY A 40 -4.72 9.98 17.12
N THR A 41 -5.00 9.81 15.83
CA THR A 41 -6.22 10.30 15.18
C THR A 41 -7.38 9.31 15.31
N ASP A 42 -8.60 9.82 15.48
CA ASP A 42 -9.81 8.99 15.60
C ASP A 42 -10.46 8.69 14.25
N THR A 43 -10.06 9.36 13.16
CA THR A 43 -10.68 9.17 11.85
C THR A 43 -10.61 7.73 11.36
N SER A 44 -11.73 7.23 10.83
CA SER A 44 -11.82 5.90 10.20
C SER A 44 -11.61 5.94 8.69
N ALA A 45 -11.41 7.13 8.11
CA ALA A 45 -11.28 7.30 6.67
C ALA A 45 -9.82 7.15 6.22
N PRO A 46 -9.45 6.13 5.42
CA PRO A 46 -8.06 5.88 5.04
C PRO A 46 -7.42 7.08 4.32
N LYS A 47 -8.13 7.71 3.37
CA LYS A 47 -7.65 8.90 2.67
C LYS A 47 -7.43 10.11 3.59
N GLN A 48 -8.13 10.19 4.72
CA GLN A 48 -7.87 11.24 5.70
C GLN A 48 -6.58 10.94 6.47
N VAL A 49 -6.39 9.70 6.92
CA VAL A 49 -5.14 9.27 7.57
C VAL A 49 -3.93 9.52 6.68
N ILE A 50 -4.01 9.24 5.37
CA ILE A 50 -2.93 9.54 4.41
C ILE A 50 -2.57 11.03 4.39
N ARG A 51 -3.56 11.92 4.41
CA ARG A 51 -3.28 13.37 4.44
C ARG A 51 -2.61 13.79 5.74
N GLU A 52 -3.04 13.24 6.86
CA GLU A 52 -2.44 13.48 8.18
C GLU A 52 -1.00 12.92 8.25
N MET A 53 -0.73 11.77 7.64
CA MET A 53 0.62 11.22 7.48
C MET A 53 1.53 12.20 6.73
N GLY A 54 1.04 12.83 5.66
CA GLY A 54 1.78 13.86 4.94
C GLY A 54 2.06 15.10 5.78
N GLN A 55 1.06 15.58 6.52
CA GLN A 55 1.21 16.74 7.42
C GLN A 55 2.22 16.48 8.55
N ALA A 56 2.27 15.25 9.06
CA ALA A 56 3.22 14.83 10.09
C ALA A 56 4.61 14.48 9.53
N GLY A 57 4.82 14.55 8.21
CA GLY A 57 6.09 14.18 7.58
C GLY A 57 6.40 12.69 7.60
N LEU A 58 5.42 11.82 7.87
CA LEU A 58 5.58 10.36 7.78
C LEU A 58 5.75 9.87 6.34
N ILE A 59 5.21 10.60 5.37
CA ILE A 59 5.32 10.29 3.94
C ILE A 59 5.72 11.54 3.16
N SER A 60 6.43 11.35 2.05
CA SER A 60 6.89 12.46 1.18
C SER A 60 5.91 12.78 0.06
N ASP A 61 5.17 11.79 -0.45
CA ASP A 61 4.27 11.96 -1.59
C ASP A 61 2.83 11.57 -1.22
N VAL A 62 2.04 12.55 -0.78
CA VAL A 62 0.64 12.32 -0.41
C VAL A 62 -0.20 11.87 -1.62
N VAL A 63 0.12 12.33 -2.83
CA VAL A 63 -0.66 12.02 -4.03
C VAL A 63 -0.50 10.54 -4.38
N LEU A 64 0.74 10.05 -4.41
CA LEU A 64 1.04 8.63 -4.65
C LEU A 64 0.37 7.72 -3.61
N TRP A 65 0.35 8.12 -2.35
CA TRP A 65 -0.29 7.33 -1.29
C TRP A 65 -1.83 7.35 -1.38
N LEU A 66 -2.43 8.44 -1.85
CA LEU A 66 -3.86 8.49 -2.13
C LEU A 66 -4.21 7.60 -3.33
N GLU A 67 -3.37 7.60 -4.38
CA GLU A 67 -3.50 6.69 -5.52
C GLU A 67 -3.38 5.22 -5.07
N ALA A 68 -2.48 4.91 -4.13
CA ALA A 68 -2.37 3.56 -3.58
C ALA A 68 -3.66 3.08 -2.88
N ILE A 69 -4.41 4.00 -2.24
CA ILE A 69 -5.74 3.66 -1.68
C ILE A 69 -6.73 3.38 -2.81
N ASP A 70 -6.67 4.11 -3.91
CA ASP A 70 -7.55 3.90 -5.07
C ASP A 70 -7.23 2.58 -5.80
N GLN A 71 -5.94 2.26 -5.99
CA GLN A 71 -5.47 0.99 -6.54
C GLN A 71 -5.88 -0.20 -5.66
N ARG A 72 -5.83 -0.05 -4.33
CA ARG A 72 -6.32 -1.05 -3.37
C ARG A 72 -7.86 -1.19 -3.39
N ASN A 73 -8.62 -0.23 -3.91
CA ASN A 73 -10.05 -0.40 -4.12
C ASN A 73 -10.33 -1.11 -5.46
N LEU A 74 -9.53 -0.80 -6.49
CA LEU A 74 -9.58 -1.43 -7.81
C LEU A 74 -9.20 -2.92 -7.78
N SER A 75 -8.37 -3.34 -6.81
CA SER A 75 -7.94 -4.73 -6.66
C SER A 75 -9.08 -5.75 -6.51
N SER A 76 -10.26 -5.31 -6.04
CA SER A 76 -11.48 -6.14 -6.00
C SER A 76 -12.05 -6.51 -7.38
N HIS A 77 -11.60 -5.82 -8.44
CA HIS A 77 -12.03 -6.03 -9.83
C HIS A 77 -11.00 -6.78 -10.68
N THR A 78 -10.01 -7.41 -10.04
CA THR A 78 -8.87 -8.09 -10.70
C THR A 78 -9.23 -9.42 -11.37
N TYR A 79 -10.51 -9.82 -11.34
CA TYR A 79 -11.05 -10.80 -12.29
C TYR A 79 -10.91 -10.33 -13.75
N ASN A 80 -10.76 -9.02 -13.97
CA ASN A 80 -10.28 -8.46 -15.23
C ASN A 80 -8.74 -8.48 -15.23
N GLU A 81 -8.17 -9.24 -16.17
CA GLU A 81 -6.72 -9.43 -16.24
C GLU A 81 -5.93 -8.14 -16.50
N ASP A 82 -6.50 -7.20 -17.24
CA ASP A 82 -5.84 -5.91 -17.50
C ASP A 82 -5.77 -5.05 -16.23
N LEU A 83 -6.82 -5.09 -15.41
CA LEU A 83 -6.81 -4.45 -14.09
C LEU A 83 -5.85 -5.15 -13.13
N ALA A 84 -5.75 -6.48 -13.18
CA ALA A 84 -4.76 -7.22 -12.39
C ALA A 84 -3.33 -6.81 -12.73
N ARG A 85 -3.00 -6.68 -14.02
CA ARG A 85 -1.68 -6.19 -14.47
C ARG A 85 -1.42 -4.75 -14.02
N GLU A 86 -2.42 -3.88 -14.11
CA GLU A 86 -2.31 -2.49 -13.64
C GLU A 86 -1.98 -2.42 -12.14
N VAL A 87 -2.80 -3.08 -11.31
CA VAL A 87 -2.62 -3.07 -9.85
C VAL A 87 -1.29 -3.71 -9.46
N TYR A 88 -0.89 -4.79 -10.14
CA TYR A 88 0.40 -5.44 -9.91
C TYR A 88 1.59 -4.53 -10.24
N ALA A 89 1.56 -3.86 -11.39
CA ALA A 89 2.60 -2.92 -11.79
C ALA A 89 2.71 -1.75 -10.80
N PHE A 90 1.56 -1.21 -10.36
CA PHE A 90 1.52 -0.19 -9.33
C PHE A 90 2.10 -0.68 -8.00
N ALA A 91 1.66 -1.85 -7.51
CA ALA A 91 2.14 -2.43 -6.26
C ALA A 91 3.66 -2.66 -6.27
N SER A 92 4.20 -3.04 -7.43
CA SER A 92 5.64 -3.22 -7.64
C SER A 92 6.40 -1.91 -7.48
N GLY A 93 5.93 -0.84 -8.11
CA GLY A 93 6.52 0.50 -8.01
C GLY A 93 6.33 1.14 -6.63
N PHE A 94 5.27 0.79 -5.91
CA PHE A 94 4.94 1.38 -4.60
C PHE A 94 5.63 0.70 -3.42
N LEU A 95 6.23 -0.49 -3.60
CA LEU A 95 6.92 -1.21 -2.52
C LEU A 95 7.96 -0.36 -1.75
N PRO A 96 8.79 0.48 -2.39
CA PRO A 96 9.76 1.33 -1.68
C PRO A 96 9.10 2.33 -0.71
N GLU A 97 7.94 2.88 -1.07
CA GLU A 97 7.20 3.81 -0.20
C GLU A 97 6.72 3.11 1.08
N LEU A 98 6.17 1.90 0.94
CA LEU A 98 5.79 1.08 2.09
C LEU A 98 7.00 0.83 3.00
N GLN A 99 8.15 0.47 2.43
CA GLN A 99 9.38 0.23 3.20
C GLN A 99 9.83 1.49 3.95
N SER A 100 9.85 2.65 3.27
CA SER A 100 10.18 3.94 3.88
C SER A 100 9.24 4.31 5.03
N LEU A 101 7.93 4.03 4.91
CA LEU A 101 7.00 4.25 6.02
C LEU A 101 7.39 3.39 7.24
N LEU A 102 7.72 2.12 7.05
CA LEU A 102 8.10 1.24 8.16
C LEU A 102 9.28 1.79 8.95
N ASP A 103 10.31 2.25 8.23
CA ASP A 103 11.51 2.80 8.83
C ASP A 103 11.20 4.06 9.66
N ARG A 104 10.25 4.88 9.23
CA ARG A 104 9.83 6.09 9.96
C ARG A 104 8.97 5.80 11.17
N VAL A 105 8.05 4.83 11.08
CA VAL A 105 7.12 4.50 12.18
C VAL A 105 7.81 3.66 13.27
N GLN A 106 8.91 2.98 12.95
CA GLN A 106 9.73 2.26 13.92
C GLN A 106 10.79 3.11 14.62
N GLN A 107 11.01 4.35 14.17
CA GLN A 107 11.89 5.28 14.86
C GLN A 107 11.16 5.89 16.08
N PRO A 108 11.75 5.82 17.29
CA PRO A 108 11.16 6.30 18.52
C PRO A 108 11.07 7.82 18.61
#